data_AF-A0A520C962-F1
#
_entry.id   AF-A0A520C962-F1
#
_cell.length_a   1.000
_cell.length_b   1.000
_cell.length_c   1.000
_cell.angle_alpha   90.00
_cell.angle_beta   90.00
_cell.angle_gamma   90.00
#
_symmetry.space_group_name_H-M   'P 1'
#
loop_
_entity.id
_entity.type
_entity.pdbx_description
1 polymer ?
#
loop_
_entity_poly.entity_id
_entity_poly.type
_entity_poly.pdbx_seq_one_letter_code
_entity_poly.pdbx_strand_id
1 'polypeptide(L)'
;MIILYFFLAHWFLSLFSQTFFLHRYSSHKMFKMNTFWERFFYILLLVSQGSSFLNPRAYAILHRMHHAYSDTVKDPHSPHFFKDVFGMMVATKNMYLAYLLHKIEPEPAFRGNYPEWPIIDRIGDSWLWRLACAAFYIWFYVTFATQWWMFLFLPIHFLMGPIHGAIVNWCGHKYGYSNHDNDDHSKNS
;
A
#
# COMPACT_ATOMS: atom_id res chain seq x y z
N MET A 1 13.31 -8.51 22.54
CA MET A 1 14.02 -7.77 21.46
C MET A 1 13.77 -8.37 20.09
N ILE A 2 13.76 -9.69 19.93
CA ILE A 2 13.54 -10.37 18.63
C ILE A 2 12.25 -9.92 17.92
N ILE A 3 11.11 -9.86 18.63
CA ILE A 3 9.84 -9.39 18.04
C ILE A 3 9.95 -7.96 17.49
N LEU A 4 10.62 -7.06 18.22
CA LEU A 4 10.79 -5.68 17.78
C LEU A 4 11.64 -5.61 16.50
N TYR A 5 12.73 -6.37 16.42
CA TYR A 5 13.54 -6.44 15.21
C TYR A 5 12.77 -7.01 14.03
N PHE A 6 12.02 -8.10 14.23
CA PHE A 6 11.17 -8.67 13.19
C PHE A 6 10.13 -7.66 12.71
N PHE A 7 9.44 -7.01 13.64
CA PHE A 7 8.42 -5.99 13.34
C PHE A 7 9.01 -4.82 12.55
N LEU A 8 10.11 -4.23 13.02
CA LEU A 8 10.73 -3.08 12.36
C LEU A 8 11.31 -3.46 10.98
N ALA A 9 11.97 -4.62 10.88
CA ALA A 9 12.49 -5.09 9.60
C ALA A 9 11.37 -5.28 8.58
N HIS A 10 10.27 -5.92 8.97
CA HIS A 10 9.12 -6.11 8.09
C HIS A 10 8.42 -4.79 7.75
N TRP A 11 8.25 -3.89 8.73
CA TRP A 11 7.69 -2.54 8.53
C TRP A 11 8.46 -1.77 7.45
N PHE A 12 9.78 -1.64 7.60
CA PHE A 12 10.59 -0.89 6.66
C PHE A 12 10.74 -1.58 5.31
N LEU A 13 10.76 -2.92 5.26
CA LEU A 13 10.81 -3.65 3.99
C LEU A 13 9.49 -3.51 3.22
N SER A 14 8.35 -3.56 3.91
CA SER A 14 7.02 -3.32 3.36
C SER A 14 6.91 -1.90 2.79
N LEU A 15 7.34 -0.90 3.58
CA LEU A 15 7.37 0.49 3.18
C LEU A 15 8.32 0.73 1.99
N PHE A 16 9.48 0.08 1.98
CA PHE A 16 10.42 0.14 0.85
C PHE A 16 9.78 -0.43 -0.42
N SER A 17 9.13 -1.60 -0.37
CA SER A 17 8.46 -2.16 -1.55
C SER A 17 7.32 -1.29 -2.05
N GLN A 18 6.57 -0.66 -1.14
CA GLN A 18 5.52 0.29 -1.50
C GLN A 18 6.10 1.56 -2.15
N THR A 19 7.11 2.16 -1.56
CA THR A 19 7.72 3.40 -2.06
C THR A 19 8.50 3.18 -3.37
N PHE A 20 9.35 2.17 -3.41
CA PHE A 20 10.23 1.92 -4.55
C PHE A 20 9.50 1.26 -5.73
N PHE A 21 8.74 0.19 -5.48
CA PHE A 21 8.15 -0.61 -6.55
C PHE A 21 6.73 -0.19 -6.91
N LEU A 22 5.82 -0.02 -5.94
CA LEU A 22 4.44 0.39 -6.25
C LEU A 22 4.35 1.86 -6.67
N HIS A 23 4.92 2.75 -5.88
CA HIS A 23 4.82 4.19 -6.11
C HIS A 23 5.73 4.64 -7.28
N ARG A 24 7.05 4.58 -7.11
CA ARG A 24 7.99 5.16 -8.09
C ARG A 24 8.06 4.39 -9.41
N TYR A 25 8.08 3.05 -9.36
CA TYR A 25 8.16 2.23 -10.58
C TYR A 25 6.79 1.98 -11.23
N SER A 26 5.83 1.43 -10.49
CA SER A 26 4.55 1.00 -11.07
C SER A 26 3.65 2.18 -11.41
N SER A 27 3.56 3.17 -10.53
CA SER A 27 2.66 4.32 -10.72
C SER A 27 3.29 5.40 -11.60
N HIS A 28 4.51 5.85 -11.28
CA HIS A 28 5.15 6.99 -11.95
C HIS A 28 6.15 6.65 -13.05
N LYS A 29 6.58 5.39 -13.17
CA LYS A 29 7.61 4.97 -14.14
C LYS A 29 8.86 5.86 -14.12
N MET A 30 9.31 6.25 -12.92
CA MET A 30 10.49 7.10 -12.73
C MET A 30 11.80 6.48 -13.24
N PHE A 31 11.82 5.16 -13.41
CA PHE A 31 12.96 4.42 -13.95
C PHE A 31 12.47 3.16 -14.69
N LYS A 32 13.37 2.54 -15.45
CA LYS A 32 13.12 1.27 -16.17
C LYS A 32 13.86 0.13 -15.47
N MET A 33 13.25 -1.05 -15.46
CA MET A 33 13.89 -2.29 -15.03
C MET A 33 13.95 -3.27 -16.20
N ASN A 34 14.99 -4.10 -16.21
CA ASN A 34 14.94 -5.32 -17.02
C ASN A 34 13.99 -6.33 -16.34
N THR A 35 13.64 -7.39 -17.07
CA THR A 35 12.72 -8.42 -16.59
C THR A 35 13.18 -9.04 -15.27
N PHE A 36 14.48 -9.28 -15.09
CA PHE A 36 14.99 -9.87 -13.85
C PHE A 36 14.68 -9.00 -12.63
N TRP A 37 15.03 -7.71 -12.67
CA TRP A 37 14.81 -6.80 -11.55
C TRP A 37 13.33 -6.55 -11.28
N GLU A 38 12.52 -6.40 -12.33
CA GLU A 38 11.07 -6.25 -12.15
C GLU A 38 10.49 -7.46 -11.40
N ARG A 39 10.86 -8.68 -11.80
CA ARG A 39 10.39 -9.92 -11.17
C ARG A 39 10.91 -10.07 -9.74
N PHE A 40 12.18 -9.71 -9.48
CA PHE A 40 12.75 -9.68 -8.14
C PHE A 40 11.95 -8.77 -7.19
N PHE A 41 11.70 -7.52 -7.59
CA PHE A 41 10.96 -6.58 -6.74
C PHE A 41 9.48 -6.92 -6.60
N TYR A 42 8.88 -7.60 -7.58
CA TYR A 42 7.51 -8.13 -7.47
C TYR A 42 7.41 -9.23 -6.41
N ILE A 43 8.38 -10.16 -6.37
CA ILE A 43 8.42 -11.21 -5.35
C ILE A 43 8.73 -10.59 -3.99
N LEU A 44 9.66 -9.61 -3.95
CA LEU A 44 9.96 -8.88 -2.72
C LEU A 44 8.69 -8.20 -2.18
N LEU A 45 7.91 -7.56 -3.04
CA LEU A 45 6.62 -6.97 -2.69
C LEU A 45 5.66 -8.00 -2.08
N LEU A 46 5.50 -9.18 -2.71
CA LEU A 46 4.63 -10.24 -2.21
C LEU A 46 5.00 -10.63 -0.78
N VAL A 47 6.28 -10.86 -0.53
CA VAL A 47 6.78 -11.31 0.78
C VAL A 47 6.75 -10.19 1.82
N SER A 48 7.18 -8.98 1.44
CA SER A 48 7.32 -7.85 2.35
C SER A 48 6.00 -7.16 2.69
N GLN A 49 4.97 -7.27 1.87
CA GLN A 49 3.63 -6.81 2.23
C GLN A 49 2.77 -7.93 2.82
N GLY A 50 3.08 -9.19 2.52
CA GLY A 50 2.49 -10.38 3.13
C GLY A 50 0.96 -10.33 3.19
N SER A 51 0.39 -10.33 4.40
CA SER A 51 -1.07 -10.28 4.60
C SER A 51 -1.73 -9.00 4.08
N SER A 52 -0.94 -7.94 3.88
CA SER A 52 -1.37 -6.62 3.40
C SER A 52 -0.98 -6.34 1.95
N PHE A 53 -0.64 -7.38 1.17
CA PHE A 53 -0.28 -7.24 -0.25
C PHE A 53 -1.24 -6.36 -1.05
N LEU A 54 -0.64 -5.45 -1.83
CA LEU A 54 -1.30 -4.56 -2.77
C LEU A 54 -0.87 -4.91 -4.20
N ASN A 55 -1.84 -5.17 -5.05
CA ASN A 55 -1.68 -5.47 -6.46
C ASN A 55 -1.13 -4.23 -7.22
N PRO A 56 -0.01 -4.35 -7.93
CA PRO A 56 0.62 -3.23 -8.62
C PRO A 56 -0.27 -2.49 -9.62
N ARG A 57 -1.14 -3.19 -10.35
CA ARG A 57 -2.07 -2.56 -11.29
C ARG A 57 -3.10 -1.71 -10.56
N ALA A 58 -3.81 -2.28 -9.59
CA ALA A 58 -4.86 -1.57 -8.88
C ALA A 58 -4.30 -0.38 -8.07
N TYR A 59 -3.11 -0.56 -7.47
CA TYR A 59 -2.39 0.51 -6.80
C TYR A 59 -2.04 1.65 -7.78
N ALA A 60 -1.42 1.33 -8.92
CA ALA A 60 -0.99 2.33 -9.89
C ALA A 60 -2.15 3.15 -10.46
N ILE A 61 -3.30 2.53 -10.71
CA ILE A 61 -4.51 3.21 -11.17
C ILE A 61 -4.97 4.23 -10.12
N LEU A 62 -5.18 3.80 -8.87
CA LEU A 62 -5.63 4.69 -7.80
C LEU A 62 -4.63 5.83 -7.55
N HIS A 63 -3.34 5.50 -7.52
CA HIS A 63 -2.28 6.47 -7.27
C HIS A 63 -2.24 7.56 -8.34
N ARG A 64 -2.38 7.19 -9.62
CA ARG A 64 -2.45 8.15 -10.72
C ARG A 64 -3.73 8.99 -10.67
N MET A 65 -4.86 8.40 -10.31
CA MET A 65 -6.10 9.13 -10.11
C MET A 65 -5.96 10.18 -9.01
N HIS A 66 -5.34 9.82 -7.89
CA HIS A 66 -5.05 10.77 -6.81
C HIS A 66 -4.21 11.95 -7.31
N HIS A 67 -3.11 11.72 -8.02
CA HIS A 67 -2.33 12.84 -8.59
C HIS A 67 -3.10 13.67 -9.62
N ALA A 68 -3.91 13.05 -10.47
CA ALA A 68 -4.66 13.77 -11.51
C ALA A 68 -5.84 14.57 -10.94
N TYR A 69 -6.37 14.16 -9.79
CA TYR A 69 -7.57 14.72 -9.18
C TYR A 69 -7.35 15.18 -7.75
N SER A 70 -6.10 15.44 -7.36
CA SER A 70 -5.67 15.70 -5.99
C SER A 70 -6.58 16.73 -5.34
N ASP A 71 -7.11 16.38 -4.17
CA ASP A 71 -7.97 17.27 -3.37
C ASP A 71 -9.23 17.81 -4.08
N THR A 72 -9.69 17.07 -5.10
CA THR A 72 -11.02 17.24 -5.69
C THR A 72 -11.95 16.09 -5.29
N VAL A 73 -13.24 16.22 -5.58
CA VAL A 73 -14.27 15.18 -5.32
C VAL A 73 -13.97 13.87 -6.06
N LYS A 74 -13.14 13.89 -7.11
CA LYS A 74 -12.74 12.70 -7.87
C LYS A 74 -11.54 11.97 -7.28
N ASP A 75 -10.87 12.53 -6.27
CA ASP A 75 -9.75 11.90 -5.60
C ASP A 75 -10.22 10.64 -4.83
N PRO A 76 -9.63 9.45 -5.08
CA PRO A 76 -9.97 8.22 -4.35
C PRO A 76 -9.73 8.28 -2.83
N HIS A 77 -8.91 9.22 -2.37
CA HIS A 77 -8.47 9.29 -0.98
C HIS A 77 -8.07 10.68 -0.49
N SER A 78 -8.67 11.76 -1.01
CA SER A 78 -8.43 13.08 -0.42
C SER A 78 -9.06 13.18 0.98
N PRO A 79 -8.30 13.55 2.01
CA PRO A 79 -8.82 13.60 3.37
C PRO A 79 -9.75 14.79 3.62
N HIS A 80 -9.89 15.72 2.68
CA HIS A 80 -10.76 16.90 2.80
C HIS A 80 -12.24 16.58 2.58
N PHE A 81 -12.56 15.45 1.93
CA PHE A 81 -13.93 15.01 1.68
C PHE A 81 -14.43 13.94 2.66
N PHE A 82 -13.62 13.55 3.65
CA PHE A 82 -13.98 12.56 4.65
C PHE A 82 -13.90 13.13 6.07
N LYS A 83 -14.85 12.71 6.92
CA LYS A 83 -14.92 13.12 8.34
C LYS A 83 -13.71 12.61 9.14
N ASP A 84 -13.28 11.38 8.85
CA ASP A 84 -12.21 10.70 9.54
C ASP A 84 -11.40 9.79 8.60
N VAL A 85 -10.25 9.34 9.07
CA VAL A 85 -9.32 8.50 8.31
C VAL A 85 -9.93 7.14 7.97
N PHE A 86 -10.83 6.61 8.79
CA PHE A 86 -11.45 5.31 8.55
C PHE A 86 -12.43 5.38 7.37
N GLY A 87 -13.25 6.43 7.30
CA GLY A 87 -14.16 6.69 6.19
C GLY A 87 -13.41 6.81 4.87
N MET A 88 -12.31 7.56 4.86
CA MET A 88 -11.41 7.66 3.70
C MET A 88 -10.88 6.28 3.32
N MET A 89 -10.24 5.55 4.24
CA MET A 89 -9.64 4.26 3.96
C MET A 89 -10.64 3.20 3.47
N VAL A 90 -11.88 3.21 3.98
CA VAL A 90 -12.96 2.33 3.50
C VAL A 90 -13.36 2.69 2.07
N ALA A 91 -13.53 3.98 1.76
CA ALA A 91 -13.83 4.42 0.40
C ALA A 91 -12.70 4.06 -0.58
N THR A 92 -11.44 4.31 -0.19
CA THR A 92 -10.25 3.94 -0.96
C THR A 92 -10.18 2.44 -1.19
N LYS A 93 -10.41 1.62 -0.16
CA LYS A 93 -10.46 0.16 -0.27
C LYS A 93 -11.54 -0.28 -1.27
N ASN A 94 -12.73 0.30 -1.20
CA ASN A 94 -13.83 -0.07 -2.09
C ASN A 94 -13.51 0.25 -3.56
N MET A 95 -12.93 1.43 -3.82
CA MET A 95 -12.49 1.80 -5.16
C MET A 95 -11.32 0.93 -5.65
N TYR A 96 -10.34 0.67 -4.78
CA TYR A 96 -9.23 -0.25 -5.05
C TYR A 96 -9.76 -1.63 -5.46
N LEU A 97 -10.70 -2.20 -4.69
CA LEU A 97 -11.30 -3.50 -4.99
C LEU A 97 -12.10 -3.49 -6.28
N ALA A 98 -12.75 -2.38 -6.63
CA ALA A 98 -13.47 -2.25 -7.89
C ALA A 98 -12.52 -2.37 -9.09
N TYR A 99 -11.36 -1.72 -9.05
CA TYR A 99 -10.35 -1.86 -10.10
C TYR A 99 -9.64 -3.21 -10.06
N LEU A 100 -9.30 -3.71 -8.87
CA LEU A 100 -8.67 -5.02 -8.70
C LEU A 100 -9.52 -6.14 -9.33
N LEU A 101 -10.82 -6.12 -9.04
CA LEU A 101 -11.78 -7.12 -9.52
C LEU A 101 -12.33 -6.81 -10.91
N HIS A 102 -11.74 -5.83 -11.62
CA HIS A 102 -12.17 -5.41 -12.96
C HIS A 102 -13.67 -5.08 -13.06
N LYS A 103 -14.26 -4.55 -11.98
CA LYS A 103 -15.67 -4.09 -11.96
C LYS A 103 -15.83 -2.72 -12.62
N ILE A 104 -14.76 -1.94 -12.66
CA ILE A 104 -14.69 -0.63 -13.28
C ILE A 104 -13.46 -0.61 -14.19
N GLU A 105 -13.67 -0.15 -15.41
CA GLU A 105 -12.58 0.13 -16.34
C GLU A 105 -11.96 1.49 -16.01
N PRO A 106 -10.63 1.58 -15.81
CA PRO A 106 -9.97 2.86 -15.60
C PRO A 106 -10.12 3.77 -16.82
N GLU A 107 -10.07 5.09 -16.63
CA GLU A 107 -10.03 6.03 -17.76
C GLU A 107 -8.78 5.78 -18.62
N PRO A 108 -8.80 6.12 -19.93
CA PRO A 108 -7.66 5.90 -20.82
C PRO A 108 -6.32 6.43 -20.28
N ALA A 109 -6.35 7.57 -19.57
CA ALA A 109 -5.17 8.19 -18.96
C ALA A 109 -4.50 7.34 -17.87
N PHE A 110 -5.25 6.41 -17.25
CA PHE A 110 -4.76 5.59 -16.14
C PHE A 110 -4.42 4.15 -16.56
N ARG A 111 -4.67 3.77 -17.81
CA ARG A 111 -4.46 2.42 -18.35
C ARG A 111 -3.00 2.15 -18.70
N GLY A 112 -2.58 0.90 -18.48
CA GLY A 112 -1.29 0.36 -18.94
C GLY A 112 -0.08 0.97 -18.23
N ASN A 113 1.12 0.59 -18.69
CA ASN A 113 2.39 1.05 -18.12
C ASN A 113 2.48 0.81 -16.60
N TYR A 114 1.97 -0.31 -16.10
CA TYR A 114 2.24 -0.83 -14.76
C TYR A 114 2.62 -2.31 -14.92
N PRO A 115 3.48 -2.86 -14.05
CA PRO A 115 3.84 -4.27 -14.14
C PRO A 115 2.63 -5.13 -13.78
N GLU A 116 2.50 -6.28 -14.47
CA GLU A 116 1.52 -7.30 -14.15
C GLU A 116 2.20 -8.66 -14.06
N TRP A 117 1.79 -9.46 -13.08
CA TRP A 117 2.20 -10.86 -12.99
C TRP A 117 1.04 -11.71 -12.50
N PRO A 118 0.14 -12.17 -13.39
CA PRO A 118 -1.14 -12.76 -13.01
C PRO A 118 -1.05 -13.92 -12.02
N ILE A 119 0.03 -14.71 -12.07
CA ILE A 119 0.28 -15.81 -11.12
C ILE A 119 0.55 -15.26 -9.71
N ILE A 120 1.47 -14.30 -9.59
CA ILE A 120 1.85 -13.69 -8.30
C ILE A 120 0.70 -12.85 -7.75
N ASP A 121 0.00 -12.11 -8.62
CA ASP A 121 -1.18 -11.34 -8.25
C ASP A 121 -2.25 -12.24 -7.63
N ARG A 122 -2.59 -13.35 -8.30
CA ARG A 122 -3.56 -14.32 -7.77
C ARG A 122 -3.14 -14.90 -6.42
N ILE A 123 -1.84 -15.15 -6.22
CA ILE A 123 -1.33 -15.61 -4.93
C ILE A 123 -1.51 -14.52 -3.87
N GLY A 124 -1.00 -13.32 -4.10
CA GLY A 124 -1.04 -12.21 -3.13
C GLY A 124 -2.45 -11.73 -2.81
N ASP A 125 -3.36 -11.79 -3.77
CA ASP A 125 -4.76 -11.42 -3.59
C ASP A 125 -5.60 -12.52 -2.90
N SER A 126 -5.09 -13.76 -2.83
CA SER A 126 -5.82 -14.88 -2.21
C SER A 126 -5.91 -14.76 -0.69
N TRP A 127 -7.04 -15.19 -0.13
CA TRP A 127 -7.18 -15.36 1.32
C TRP A 127 -6.22 -16.40 1.88
N LEU A 128 -5.86 -17.42 1.10
CA LEU A 128 -4.90 -18.43 1.53
C LEU A 128 -3.54 -17.82 1.86
N TRP A 129 -2.99 -16.98 0.96
CA TRP A 129 -1.73 -16.28 1.22
C TRP A 129 -1.84 -15.35 2.42
N ARG A 130 -2.90 -14.55 2.49
CA ARG A 130 -3.09 -13.56 3.57
C ARG A 130 -3.20 -14.23 4.94
N LEU A 131 -3.97 -15.32 5.02
CA LEU A 131 -4.13 -16.10 6.25
C LEU A 131 -2.86 -16.89 6.60
N ALA A 132 -2.12 -17.39 5.62
CA ALA A 132 -0.83 -18.05 5.85
C ALA A 132 0.20 -17.06 6.44
N CYS A 133 0.31 -15.85 5.88
CA CYS A 133 1.16 -14.80 6.45
C CYS A 133 0.71 -14.41 7.86
N ALA A 134 -0.60 -14.21 8.08
CA ALA A 134 -1.12 -13.88 9.39
C ALA A 134 -0.83 -14.98 10.43
N ALA A 135 -1.04 -16.24 10.06
CA ALA A 135 -0.72 -17.39 10.90
C ALA A 135 0.78 -17.47 11.22
N PHE A 136 1.65 -17.20 10.24
CA PHE A 136 3.09 -17.13 10.44
C PHE A 136 3.47 -16.01 11.44
N TYR A 137 2.88 -14.82 11.32
CA TYR A 137 3.14 -13.74 12.27
C TYR A 137 2.67 -14.11 13.68
N ILE A 138 1.46 -14.67 13.82
CA ILE A 138 0.94 -15.13 15.11
C ILE A 138 1.86 -16.17 15.72
N TRP A 139 2.25 -17.19 14.94
CA TRP A 139 3.17 -18.23 15.38
C TRP A 139 4.49 -17.64 15.87
N PHE A 140 5.10 -16.75 15.10
CA PHE A 140 6.35 -16.09 15.48
C PHE A 140 6.20 -15.34 16.82
N TYR A 141 5.09 -14.63 17.01
CA TYR A 141 4.82 -13.90 18.24
C TYR A 141 4.59 -14.85 19.42
N VAL A 142 3.80 -15.90 19.25
CA VAL A 142 3.57 -16.92 20.30
C VAL A 142 4.87 -17.59 20.72
N THR A 143 5.79 -17.86 19.79
CA THR A 143 7.08 -18.49 20.08
C THR A 143 8.06 -17.57 20.80
N PHE A 144 8.12 -16.29 20.42
CA PHE A 144 9.18 -15.37 20.88
C PHE A 144 8.72 -14.27 21.83
N ALA A 145 7.43 -14.14 22.12
CA ALA A 145 6.92 -13.11 23.03
C ALA A 145 7.31 -13.46 24.47
N THR A 146 8.06 -12.55 25.10
CA THR A 146 8.39 -12.68 26.52
C THR A 146 7.38 -11.95 27.41
N GLN A 147 6.51 -11.11 26.82
CA GLN A 147 5.53 -10.29 27.52
C GLN A 147 4.25 -10.15 26.68
N TRP A 148 3.09 -10.09 27.34
CA TRP A 148 1.77 -10.05 26.68
C TRP A 148 1.56 -8.81 25.80
N TRP A 149 2.15 -7.67 26.14
CA TRP A 149 1.96 -6.42 25.38
C TRP A 149 2.59 -6.48 24.00
N MET A 150 3.52 -7.41 23.75
CA MET A 150 4.13 -7.58 22.42
C MET A 150 3.08 -7.96 21.36
N PHE A 151 2.00 -8.64 21.77
CA PHE A 151 0.89 -9.00 20.88
C PHE A 151 0.10 -7.78 20.40
N LEU A 152 0.25 -6.61 21.04
CA LEU A 152 -0.37 -5.36 20.58
C LEU A 152 0.19 -4.88 19.22
N PHE A 153 1.36 -5.38 18.78
CA PHE A 153 1.87 -5.08 17.45
C PHE A 153 1.20 -5.89 16.34
N LEU A 154 0.54 -7.03 16.64
CA LEU A 154 -0.05 -7.90 15.61
C LEU A 154 -1.09 -7.19 14.72
N PRO A 155 -2.04 -6.40 15.25
CA PRO A 155 -2.97 -5.65 14.40
C PRO A 155 -2.26 -4.73 13.39
N ILE A 156 -1.18 -4.07 13.83
CA ILE A 156 -0.36 -3.21 12.96
C ILE A 156 0.37 -4.07 11.92
N HIS A 157 0.89 -5.22 12.35
CA HIS A 157 1.59 -6.17 11.52
C HIS A 157 0.73 -6.71 10.37
N PHE A 158 -0.54 -7.00 10.63
CA PHE A 158 -1.46 -7.51 9.61
C PHE A 158 -1.86 -6.44 8.59
N LEU A 159 -1.82 -5.16 8.99
CA LEU A 159 -2.42 -4.03 8.27
C LEU A 159 -1.37 -2.98 7.85
N MET A 160 -0.10 -3.36 7.68
CA MET A 160 0.97 -2.42 7.33
C MET A 160 0.66 -1.59 6.08
N GLY A 161 0.27 -2.22 4.97
CA GLY A 161 -0.09 -1.52 3.72
C GLY A 161 -1.16 -0.42 3.92
N PRO A 162 -2.35 -0.75 4.45
CA PRO A 162 -3.37 0.25 4.79
C PRO A 162 -2.89 1.34 5.75
N ILE A 163 -2.09 1.01 6.77
CA ILE A 163 -1.58 1.98 7.74
C ILE A 163 -0.60 2.95 7.06
N HIS A 164 0.33 2.46 6.25
CA HIS A 164 1.24 3.32 5.47
C HIS A 164 0.46 4.24 4.53
N GLY A 165 -0.54 3.71 3.81
CA GLY A 165 -1.40 4.52 2.95
C GLY A 165 -2.16 5.60 3.71
N ALA A 166 -2.73 5.26 4.87
CA ALA A 166 -3.41 6.22 5.73
C ALA A 166 -2.47 7.34 6.19
N ILE A 167 -1.25 7.01 6.61
CA ILE A 167 -0.25 8.02 7.03
C ILE A 167 0.04 8.99 5.89
N VAL A 168 0.37 8.49 4.69
CA VAL A 168 0.75 9.35 3.56
C VAL A 168 -0.44 10.17 3.06
N ASN A 169 -1.59 9.56 2.85
CA ASN A 169 -2.74 10.24 2.25
C ASN A 169 -3.44 11.19 3.23
N TRP A 170 -3.58 10.79 4.49
CA TRP A 170 -4.24 11.63 5.49
C TRP A 170 -3.30 12.71 6.00
N CYS A 171 -2.15 12.33 6.55
CA CYS A 171 -1.24 13.30 7.16
C CYS A 171 -0.57 14.16 6.10
N GLY A 172 -0.19 13.58 4.96
CA GLY A 172 0.48 14.29 3.87
C GLY A 172 -0.38 15.34 3.17
N HIS A 173 -1.69 15.41 3.42
CA HIS A 173 -2.57 16.47 2.89
C HIS A 173 -3.23 17.31 4.00
N LYS A 174 -3.14 16.92 5.28
CA LYS A 174 -3.71 17.69 6.40
C LYS A 174 -2.71 18.41 7.27
N TYR A 175 -1.52 17.85 7.45
CA TYR A 175 -0.58 18.31 8.47
C TYR A 175 0.76 18.69 7.83
N GLY A 176 1.47 19.66 8.42
CA GLY A 176 2.75 20.13 7.91
C GLY A 176 2.66 21.43 7.10
N TYR A 177 3.74 21.72 6.38
CA TYR A 177 3.91 22.97 5.63
C TYR A 177 4.00 22.71 4.13
N SER A 178 3.88 23.75 3.29
CA SER A 178 4.20 23.64 1.86
C SER A 178 5.25 24.67 1.46
N ASN A 179 6.20 24.24 0.63
CA ASN A 179 7.22 25.12 0.04
C ASN A 179 6.83 25.62 -1.35
N HIS A 180 5.93 24.90 -2.03
CA HIS A 180 5.56 25.13 -3.43
C HIS A 180 4.05 25.09 -3.59
N ASP A 181 3.53 25.90 -4.51
CA ASP A 181 2.13 25.82 -4.90
C ASP A 181 1.99 24.77 -5.99
N ASN A 182 1.40 23.63 -5.63
CA ASN A 182 1.14 22.49 -6.52
C ASN A 182 -0.32 22.45 -6.98
N ASP A 183 -1.10 23.51 -6.71
CA ASP A 183 -2.56 23.55 -6.91
C ASP A 183 -3.33 22.44 -6.16
N ASP A 184 -2.76 21.92 -5.07
CA ASP A 184 -3.39 20.95 -4.16
C ASP A 184 -3.08 21.27 -2.68
N HIS A 185 -3.56 20.43 -1.75
CA HIS A 185 -3.32 20.59 -0.32
C HIS A 185 -2.19 19.69 0.20
N SER A 186 -1.30 19.19 -0.66
CA SER A 186 -0.14 18.41 -0.24
C SER A 186 0.76 19.19 0.74
N LYS A 187 1.38 18.46 1.66
CA LYS A 187 2.18 18.98 2.76
C LYS A 187 3.46 18.16 2.95
N ASN A 188 4.50 18.86 3.36
CA ASN A 188 5.73 18.29 3.91
C ASN A 188 5.49 17.92 5.39
N SER A 189 5.28 16.63 5.64
CA SER A 189 5.06 15.98 6.95
C SER A 189 6.19 15.02 7.31
#